data_AF-A0A7W9MT26-F1
#
_entry.id   AF-A0A7W9MT26-F1
#
_cell.length_a   1.000
_cell.length_b   1.000
_cell.length_c   1.000
_cell.angle_alpha   90.00
_cell.angle_beta   90.00
_cell.angle_gamma   90.00
#
_symmetry.space_group_name_H-M   'P 1'
#
loop_
_entity.id
_entity.type
_entity.pdbx_description
1 polymer ?
#
loop_
_entity_poly.entity_id
_entity_poly.type
_entity_poly.pdbx_seq_one_letter_code
_entity_poly.pdbx_strand_id
1 'polypeptide(L)'
;MSTTSTVKDRVEALVELYRDDVAPIVALGDPVLRRKADPYDGQLDGELLTAFVELLRRTMKAAPGVGLAAPQVGISLRMAVMEDPATVPAEVAEARERYPLEFFAAINPSYEPVGRTRRGFYEGCLSMPGYTGVVNRPLKVDAVYTDPTGERRKRALSGWQARIFQHETDHLSGTVYVDKLEPRSLATSANYTNRWADPVPTKAARELGFHLD
;
A
#
# COMPACT_ATOMS: atom_id res chain seq x y z
N MET A 1 -13.22 -1.26 35.20
CA MET A 1 -12.80 -2.30 34.25
C MET A 1 -12.83 -1.67 32.87
N SER A 2 -11.66 -1.40 32.29
CA SER A 2 -11.59 -0.84 30.94
C SER A 2 -12.02 -1.92 29.96
N THR A 3 -13.25 -1.85 29.45
CA THR A 3 -13.68 -2.71 28.34
C THR A 3 -12.78 -2.40 27.16
N THR A 4 -11.94 -3.35 26.76
CA THR A 4 -11.11 -3.23 25.56
C THR A 4 -12.05 -3.07 24.37
N SER A 5 -12.05 -1.88 23.76
CA SER A 5 -12.88 -1.57 22.60
C SER A 5 -12.62 -2.59 21.47
N THR A 6 -13.68 -3.17 20.92
CA THR A 6 -13.59 -4.16 19.85
C THR A 6 -13.14 -3.49 18.54
N VAL A 7 -12.69 -4.28 17.55
CA VAL A 7 -12.37 -3.70 16.23
C VAL A 7 -13.58 -3.05 15.58
N LYS A 8 -14.78 -3.62 15.80
CA LYS A 8 -16.04 -3.04 15.31
C LYS A 8 -16.28 -1.66 15.92
N ASP A 9 -16.23 -1.53 17.25
CA ASP A 9 -16.44 -0.24 17.93
C ASP A 9 -15.45 0.83 17.44
N ARG A 10 -14.19 0.43 17.20
CA ARG A 10 -13.14 1.34 16.70
C ARG A 10 -13.39 1.79 15.26
N VAL A 11 -13.88 0.89 14.41
CA VAL A 11 -14.25 1.23 13.02
C VAL A 11 -15.49 2.11 13.00
N GLU A 12 -16.52 1.81 13.80
CA GLU A 12 -17.72 2.66 13.93
C GLU A 12 -17.36 4.07 14.38
N ALA A 13 -16.55 4.20 15.44
CA ALA A 13 -16.12 5.49 15.94
C ALA A 13 -15.30 6.28 14.90
N LEU A 14 -14.43 5.60 14.15
CA LEU A 14 -13.63 6.24 13.11
C LEU A 14 -14.50 6.70 11.93
N VAL A 15 -15.39 5.85 11.44
CA VAL A 15 -16.33 6.17 10.35
C VAL A 15 -17.25 7.31 10.74
N GLU A 16 -17.76 7.32 11.97
CA GLU A 16 -18.61 8.41 12.46
C GLU A 16 -17.86 9.73 12.56
N LEU A 17 -16.67 9.72 13.17
CA LEU A 17 -15.86 10.91 13.35
C LEU A 17 -15.40 11.53 12.02
N TYR A 18 -15.16 10.69 11.01
CA TYR A 18 -14.68 11.11 9.69
C TYR A 18 -15.70 10.83 8.57
N ARG A 19 -16.99 10.94 8.89
CA ARG A 19 -18.08 10.71 7.93
C ARG A 19 -17.94 11.60 6.68
N ASP A 20 -17.68 12.88 6.90
CA ASP A 20 -17.56 13.91 5.85
C ASP A 20 -16.11 14.41 5.65
N ASP A 21 -15.13 13.74 6.26
CA ASP A 21 -13.70 14.12 6.20
C ASP A 21 -12.82 12.88 5.97
N VAL A 22 -11.50 13.03 5.96
CA VAL A 22 -10.53 11.94 5.82
C VAL A 22 -9.94 11.53 7.15
N ALA A 23 -9.65 10.24 7.30
CA ALA A 23 -9.00 9.74 8.50
C ALA A 23 -7.53 10.18 8.54
N PRO A 24 -6.96 10.45 9.73
CA PRO A 24 -5.54 10.71 9.86
C PRO A 24 -4.75 9.46 9.47
N ILE A 25 -3.67 9.67 8.71
CA ILE A 25 -2.73 8.61 8.38
C ILE A 25 -1.70 8.51 9.50
N VAL A 26 -1.63 7.32 10.10
CA VAL A 26 -0.69 6.99 11.16
C VAL A 26 0.73 6.97 10.61
N ALA A 27 1.65 7.60 11.33
CA ALA A 27 3.06 7.69 10.97
C ALA A 27 3.88 6.48 11.46
N LEU A 28 4.95 6.16 10.74
CA LEU A 28 5.92 5.14 11.09
C LEU A 28 6.53 5.43 12.47
N GLY A 29 6.48 4.44 13.35
CA GLY A 29 6.78 4.58 14.77
C GLY A 29 5.58 4.16 15.63
N ASP A 30 4.36 4.27 15.10
CA ASP A 30 3.18 3.71 15.75
C ASP A 30 3.21 2.17 15.70
N PRO A 31 2.97 1.48 16.84
CA PRO A 31 2.95 0.02 16.91
C PRO A 31 1.94 -0.66 15.98
N VAL A 32 0.85 -0.01 15.58
CA VAL A 32 -0.13 -0.60 14.65
C VAL A 32 0.49 -0.96 13.31
N LEU A 33 1.48 -0.20 12.84
CA LEU A 33 2.17 -0.43 11.56
C LEU A 33 3.21 -1.56 11.62
N ARG A 34 3.51 -2.04 12.84
CA ARG A 34 4.48 -3.12 13.09
C ARG A 34 3.83 -4.43 13.55
N ARG A 35 2.53 -4.42 13.80
CA ARG A 35 1.76 -5.61 14.17
C ARG A 35 1.18 -6.27 12.93
N LYS A 36 1.14 -7.60 12.94
CA LYS A 36 0.34 -8.36 11.98
C LYS A 36 -1.14 -8.03 12.23
N ALA A 37 -1.83 -7.55 11.21
CA ALA A 37 -3.24 -7.19 11.32
C ALA A 37 -4.12 -8.43 11.50
N ASP A 38 -5.26 -8.25 12.20
CA ASP A 38 -6.19 -9.34 12.48
C ASP A 38 -6.95 -9.73 11.20
N PRO A 39 -7.12 -11.03 10.90
CA PRO A 39 -7.92 -11.47 9.77
C PRO A 39 -9.33 -10.93 9.85
N TYR A 40 -9.90 -10.56 8.70
CA TYR A 40 -11.33 -10.24 8.63
C TYR A 40 -12.14 -11.53 8.49
N ASP A 41 -13.06 -11.79 9.42
CA ASP A 41 -13.94 -12.96 9.41
C ASP A 41 -15.43 -12.58 9.57
N GLY A 42 -15.75 -11.28 9.37
CA GLY A 42 -17.11 -10.76 9.46
C GLY A 42 -17.34 -9.84 10.66
N GLN A 43 -16.29 -9.20 11.19
CA GLN A 43 -16.41 -8.30 12.35
C GLN A 43 -17.20 -7.02 12.04
N LEU A 44 -17.35 -6.65 10.77
CA LEU A 44 -18.13 -5.49 10.33
C LEU A 44 -19.36 -6.00 9.56
N ASP A 45 -20.53 -5.41 9.83
CA ASP A 45 -21.69 -5.63 8.98
C ASP A 45 -21.52 -4.93 7.62
N GLY A 46 -22.42 -5.22 6.67
CA GLY A 46 -22.27 -4.75 5.28
C GLY A 46 -22.27 -3.23 5.12
N GLU A 47 -23.04 -2.52 5.95
CA GLU A 47 -23.11 -1.06 5.92
C GLU A 47 -21.81 -0.45 6.46
N LEU A 48 -21.37 -0.91 7.63
CA LEU A 48 -20.12 -0.44 8.23
C LEU A 48 -18.89 -0.79 7.38
N LEU A 49 -18.86 -1.98 6.79
CA LEU A 49 -17.80 -2.39 5.85
C LEU A 49 -17.73 -1.45 4.65
N THR A 50 -18.87 -1.14 4.05
CA THR A 50 -18.96 -0.24 2.89
C THR A 50 -18.44 1.15 3.26
N ALA A 51 -18.94 1.72 4.37
CA ALA A 51 -18.53 3.03 4.84
C ALA A 51 -17.02 3.08 5.18
N PHE A 52 -16.48 2.01 5.77
CA PHE A 52 -15.05 1.93 6.08
C PHE A 52 -14.18 1.86 4.81
N VAL A 53 -14.57 1.05 3.82
CA VAL A 53 -13.89 0.98 2.52
C VAL A 53 -13.91 2.35 1.82
N GLU A 54 -15.04 3.05 1.86
CA GLU A 54 -15.15 4.40 1.31
C GLU A 54 -14.26 5.41 2.05
N LEU A 55 -14.21 5.35 3.38
CA LEU A 55 -13.30 6.19 4.17
C LEU A 55 -11.83 5.94 3.81
N LEU A 56 -11.41 4.68 3.67
CA LEU A 56 -10.06 4.34 3.21
C LEU A 56 -9.78 4.91 1.82
N ARG A 57 -10.72 4.75 0.88
CA ARG A 57 -10.59 5.27 -0.49
C ARG A 57 -10.48 6.80 -0.51
N ARG A 58 -11.34 7.51 0.23
CA ARG A 58 -11.32 8.98 0.33
C ARG A 58 -10.00 9.46 0.94
N THR A 59 -9.55 8.82 2.02
CA THR A 59 -8.28 9.13 2.70
C THR A 59 -7.08 8.92 1.77
N MET A 60 -7.03 7.80 1.06
CA MET A 60 -6.00 7.50 0.06
C MET A 60 -5.93 8.59 -1.01
N LYS A 61 -7.08 9.00 -1.57
CA LYS A 61 -7.14 10.04 -2.61
C LYS A 61 -6.73 11.42 -2.14
N ALA A 62 -7.09 11.80 -0.91
CA ALA A 62 -6.69 13.08 -0.33
C ALA A 62 -5.19 13.17 -0.03
N ALA A 63 -4.54 12.02 0.19
CA ALA A 63 -3.10 11.89 0.41
C ALA A 63 -2.29 11.55 -0.87
N PRO A 64 -2.78 11.94 -2.05
CA PRO A 64 -2.47 11.38 -3.39
C PRO A 64 -1.83 9.98 -3.47
N GLY A 65 -2.32 9.01 -2.67
CA GLY A 65 -1.86 7.63 -2.67
C GLY A 65 -2.46 6.80 -3.80
N VAL A 66 -1.83 5.65 -4.08
CA VAL A 66 -2.34 4.62 -5.00
C VAL A 66 -2.78 3.33 -4.29
N GLY A 67 -2.56 3.29 -2.97
CA GLY A 67 -2.99 2.25 -2.06
C GLY A 67 -3.03 2.79 -0.63
N LEU A 68 -3.89 2.18 0.21
CA LEU A 68 -3.95 2.45 1.63
C LEU A 68 -4.48 1.22 2.38
N ALA A 69 -3.72 0.76 3.37
CA ALA A 69 -4.08 -0.35 4.24
C ALA A 69 -4.78 0.14 5.53
N ALA A 70 -5.73 -0.63 6.05
CA ALA A 70 -6.44 -0.30 7.29
C ALA A 70 -5.53 0.03 8.50
N PRO A 71 -4.37 -0.64 8.71
CA PRO A 71 -3.44 -0.25 9.76
C PRO A 71 -2.97 1.21 9.66
N GLN A 72 -2.92 1.78 8.46
CA GLN A 72 -2.50 3.16 8.24
C GLN A 72 -3.53 4.19 8.72
N VAL A 73 -4.76 3.81 8.99
CA VAL A 73 -5.76 4.64 9.70
C VAL A 73 -5.99 4.16 11.14
N GLY A 74 -5.03 3.40 11.68
CA GLY A 74 -5.03 2.90 13.05
C GLY A 74 -5.85 1.61 13.27
N ILE A 75 -6.51 1.07 12.25
CA ILE A 75 -7.36 -0.12 12.37
C ILE A 75 -6.56 -1.39 12.01
N SER A 76 -6.33 -2.25 13.00
CA SER A 76 -5.56 -3.50 12.84
C SER A 76 -6.41 -4.61 12.20
N LEU A 77 -6.82 -4.42 10.95
CA LEU A 77 -7.65 -5.36 10.20
C LEU A 77 -7.00 -5.66 8.83
N ARG A 78 -7.06 -6.91 8.36
CA ARG A 78 -6.47 -7.32 7.07
C ARG A 78 -7.31 -6.83 5.89
N MET A 79 -7.27 -5.54 5.62
CA MET A 79 -7.97 -4.89 4.51
C MET A 79 -7.14 -3.75 3.92
N ALA A 80 -7.13 -3.64 2.60
CA ALA A 80 -6.52 -2.52 1.91
C ALA A 80 -7.34 -2.11 0.68
N VAL A 81 -7.22 -0.86 0.28
CA VAL A 81 -7.82 -0.32 -0.95
C VAL A 81 -6.73 0.13 -1.91
N MET A 82 -6.98 0.02 -3.21
CA MET A 82 -6.02 0.35 -4.27
C MET A 82 -6.73 0.99 -5.45
N GLU A 83 -6.13 2.03 -6.03
CA GLU A 83 -6.59 2.73 -7.25
C GLU A 83 -5.42 3.55 -7.79
N ASP A 84 -5.11 3.42 -9.08
CA ASP A 84 -4.05 4.21 -9.71
C ASP A 84 -4.53 4.73 -11.06
N PRO A 85 -4.75 6.05 -11.23
CA PRO A 85 -5.07 6.59 -12.55
C PRO A 85 -3.88 6.53 -13.52
N ALA A 86 -2.68 6.21 -13.02
CA ALA A 86 -1.44 6.06 -13.79
C ALA A 86 -1.09 7.29 -14.64
N THR A 87 -1.36 8.48 -14.12
CA THR A 87 -1.04 9.76 -14.78
C THR A 87 0.46 10.04 -14.69
N VAL A 88 1.24 9.44 -15.59
CA VAL A 88 2.70 9.59 -15.70
C VAL A 88 3.15 9.76 -17.15
N PRO A 89 4.34 10.31 -17.43
CA PRO A 89 4.91 10.35 -18.78
C PRO A 89 5.01 8.95 -19.40
N ALA A 90 4.88 8.86 -20.73
CA ALA A 90 4.87 7.57 -21.44
C ALA A 90 6.12 6.72 -21.18
N GLU A 91 7.30 7.34 -21.14
CA GLU A 91 8.57 6.65 -20.82
C GLU A 91 8.57 6.03 -19.41
N VAL A 92 7.91 6.67 -18.44
CA VAL A 92 7.76 6.16 -17.08
C VAL A 92 6.73 5.04 -17.04
N ALA A 93 5.61 5.21 -17.76
CA ALA A 93 4.58 4.19 -17.87
C ALA A 93 5.16 2.88 -18.45
N GLU A 94 5.93 2.98 -19.53
CA GLU A 94 6.59 1.84 -20.17
C GLU A 94 7.64 1.20 -19.25
N ALA A 95 8.58 2.01 -18.73
CA ALA A 95 9.67 1.50 -17.90
C ALA A 95 9.18 0.80 -16.61
N ARG A 96 8.08 1.28 -16.02
CA ARG A 96 7.54 0.78 -14.76
C ARG A 96 6.34 -0.16 -14.94
N GLU A 97 5.94 -0.44 -16.17
CA GLU A 97 4.69 -1.14 -16.50
C GLU A 97 3.52 -0.55 -15.67
N ARG A 98 3.40 0.78 -15.67
CA ARG A 98 2.42 1.53 -14.86
C ARG A 98 1.24 1.94 -15.73
N TYR A 99 0.18 1.15 -15.66
CA TYR A 99 -1.08 1.35 -16.35
C TYR A 99 -2.24 1.52 -15.36
N PRO A 100 -3.37 2.13 -15.77
CA PRO A 100 -4.49 2.39 -14.89
C PRO A 100 -4.94 1.14 -14.12
N LEU A 101 -5.08 1.29 -12.81
CA LEU A 101 -5.62 0.31 -11.89
C LEU A 101 -6.97 0.81 -11.41
N GLU A 102 -8.04 0.17 -11.87
CA GLU A 102 -9.38 0.41 -11.37
C GLU A 102 -9.45 0.15 -9.86
N PHE A 103 -10.30 0.91 -9.18
CA PHE A 103 -10.50 0.79 -7.75
C PHE A 103 -10.96 -0.61 -7.34
N PHE A 104 -10.35 -1.15 -6.29
CA PHE A 104 -10.89 -2.29 -5.56
C PHE A 104 -10.42 -2.27 -4.11
N ALA A 105 -11.19 -2.95 -3.26
CA ALA A 105 -10.80 -3.28 -1.90
C ALA A 105 -10.47 -4.77 -1.81
N ALA A 106 -9.37 -5.10 -1.12
CA ALA A 106 -8.92 -6.46 -0.89
C ALA A 106 -8.96 -6.77 0.60
N ILE A 107 -9.78 -7.76 0.94
CA ILE A 107 -9.91 -8.32 2.28
C ILE A 107 -9.09 -9.61 2.34
N ASN A 108 -8.31 -9.76 3.41
CA ASN A 108 -7.37 -10.86 3.62
C ASN A 108 -6.47 -11.17 2.41
N PRO A 109 -5.85 -10.17 1.76
CA PRO A 109 -5.06 -10.43 0.57
C PRO A 109 -3.83 -11.30 0.88
N SER A 110 -3.45 -12.06 -0.14
CA SER A 110 -2.20 -12.81 -0.25
C SER A 110 -1.77 -12.84 -1.72
N TYR A 111 -0.49 -13.09 -1.98
CA TYR A 111 -0.01 -13.26 -3.35
C TYR A 111 1.13 -14.28 -3.42
N GLU A 112 1.31 -14.87 -4.61
CA GLU A 112 2.47 -15.69 -4.94
C GLU A 112 3.26 -15.05 -6.10
N PRO A 113 4.60 -14.94 -6.02
CA PRO A 113 5.43 -14.49 -7.14
C PRO A 113 5.31 -15.40 -8.36
N VAL A 114 5.15 -14.81 -9.54
CA VAL A 114 5.14 -15.55 -10.81
C VAL A 114 6.52 -15.44 -11.45
N GLY A 115 7.26 -16.55 -11.43
CA GLY A 115 8.62 -16.62 -11.93
C GLY A 115 9.66 -15.98 -10.98
N ARG A 116 10.84 -15.69 -11.51
CA ARG A 116 11.99 -15.17 -10.72
C ARG A 116 12.31 -13.71 -11.00
N THR A 117 11.64 -13.09 -11.95
CA THR A 117 11.92 -11.71 -12.37
C THR A 117 11.49 -10.75 -11.28
N ARG A 118 12.43 -9.88 -10.89
CA ARG A 118 12.21 -8.77 -9.97
C ARG A 118 12.57 -7.47 -10.67
N ARG A 119 12.05 -6.36 -10.17
CA ARG A 119 12.42 -5.01 -10.58
C ARG A 119 12.56 -4.10 -9.37
N GLY A 120 13.60 -3.28 -9.34
CA GLY A 120 13.74 -2.21 -8.34
C GLY A 120 13.22 -0.87 -8.83
N PHE A 121 12.36 -0.25 -8.03
CA PHE A 121 11.93 1.13 -8.23
C PHE A 121 11.82 1.84 -6.89
N TYR A 122 11.90 3.17 -6.92
CA TYR A 122 11.61 4.02 -5.78
C TYR A 122 10.15 3.86 -5.33
N GLU A 123 9.95 3.48 -4.08
CA GLU A 123 8.66 3.47 -3.37
C GLU A 123 8.65 4.57 -2.31
N GLY A 124 7.49 5.16 -2.06
CA GLY A 124 7.20 5.96 -0.88
C GLY A 124 6.06 5.31 -0.09
N CYS A 125 5.78 5.83 1.10
CA CYS A 125 4.66 5.38 1.92
C CYS A 125 4.01 6.58 2.60
N LEU A 126 2.68 6.62 2.63
CA LEU A 126 1.94 7.71 3.28
C LEU A 126 2.19 7.78 4.79
N SER A 127 2.56 6.64 5.39
CA SER A 127 2.98 6.57 6.79
C SER A 127 4.42 7.02 7.04
N MET A 128 5.22 7.31 5.99
CA MET A 128 6.57 7.86 6.13
C MET A 128 6.79 8.99 5.12
N PRO A 129 6.11 10.14 5.31
CA PRO A 129 6.20 11.25 4.37
C PRO A 129 7.62 11.83 4.30
N GLY A 130 7.98 12.36 3.13
CA GLY A 130 9.26 13.05 2.90
C GLY A 130 10.44 12.14 2.53
N TYR A 131 10.23 10.82 2.46
CA TYR A 131 11.25 9.84 2.09
C TYR A 131 10.78 8.87 1.03
N THR A 132 11.74 8.35 0.26
CA THR A 132 11.55 7.28 -0.71
C THR A 132 12.79 6.41 -0.76
N GLY A 133 12.64 5.14 -1.16
CA GLY A 133 13.76 4.22 -1.31
C GLY A 133 13.46 3.16 -2.36
N VAL A 134 14.50 2.57 -2.95
CA VAL A 134 14.35 1.51 -3.94
C VAL A 134 14.00 0.20 -3.24
N VAL A 135 12.92 -0.44 -3.68
CA VAL A 135 12.54 -1.79 -3.23
C VAL A 135 12.51 -2.72 -4.44
N ASN A 136 13.25 -3.83 -4.36
CA ASN A 136 13.22 -4.88 -5.37
C ASN A 136 11.99 -5.77 -5.15
N ARG A 137 11.02 -5.75 -6.06
CA ARG A 137 9.76 -6.51 -5.97
C ARG A 137 9.68 -7.56 -7.08
N PRO A 138 9.10 -8.75 -6.83
CA PRO A 138 8.53 -9.58 -7.89
C PRO A 138 7.76 -8.75 -8.91
N LEU A 139 8.12 -8.90 -10.20
CA LEU A 139 7.50 -8.14 -11.28
C LEU A 139 6.06 -8.58 -11.53
N LYS A 140 5.77 -9.87 -11.32
CA LYS A 140 4.47 -10.47 -11.53
C LYS A 140 4.05 -11.25 -10.28
N VAL A 141 2.78 -11.17 -9.94
CA VAL A 141 2.21 -11.91 -8.81
C VAL A 141 0.80 -12.43 -9.16
N ASP A 142 0.48 -13.60 -8.65
CA ASP A 142 -0.90 -14.10 -8.62
C ASP A 142 -1.52 -13.70 -7.28
N ALA A 143 -2.38 -12.69 -7.32
CA ALA A 143 -3.06 -12.12 -6.16
C ALA A 143 -4.36 -12.89 -5.86
N VAL A 144 -4.61 -13.13 -4.58
CA VAL A 144 -5.85 -13.72 -4.06
C VAL A 144 -6.36 -12.88 -2.91
N TYR A 145 -7.64 -12.57 -2.91
CA TYR A 145 -8.31 -11.81 -1.85
C TYR A 145 -9.82 -12.05 -1.90
N THR A 146 -10.53 -11.58 -0.88
CA THR A 146 -11.99 -11.48 -0.88
C THR A 146 -12.37 -10.02 -1.11
N ASP A 147 -13.36 -9.75 -1.95
CA ASP A 147 -13.88 -8.39 -2.12
C ASP A 147 -14.96 -8.05 -1.07
N PRO A 148 -15.43 -6.78 -0.97
CA PRO A 148 -16.43 -6.40 0.03
C PRO A 148 -17.79 -7.11 -0.12
N THR A 149 -18.07 -7.74 -1.26
CA THR A 149 -19.30 -8.54 -1.45
C THR A 149 -19.17 -9.95 -0.87
N GLY A 150 -17.97 -10.34 -0.46
CA GLY A 150 -17.65 -11.69 0.01
C GLY A 150 -17.16 -12.63 -1.09
N GLU A 151 -17.02 -12.17 -2.33
CA GLU A 151 -16.55 -13.00 -3.44
C GLU A 151 -15.03 -13.17 -3.39
N ARG A 152 -14.55 -14.40 -3.56
CA ARG A 152 -13.12 -14.69 -3.66
C ARG A 152 -12.60 -14.36 -5.07
N ARG A 153 -11.65 -13.44 -5.14
CA ARG A 153 -11.02 -12.98 -6.38
C ARG A 153 -9.64 -13.58 -6.55
N LYS A 154 -9.29 -13.91 -7.80
CA LYS A 154 -7.93 -14.27 -8.24
C LYS A 154 -7.56 -13.35 -9.38
N ARG A 155 -6.40 -12.68 -9.29
CA ARG A 155 -5.98 -11.69 -10.29
C ARG A 155 -4.48 -11.81 -10.55
N ALA A 156 -4.10 -12.04 -11.79
CA ALA A 156 -2.71 -11.88 -12.22
C ALA A 156 -2.41 -10.38 -12.31
N LEU A 157 -1.39 -9.92 -11.60
CA LEU A 157 -0.92 -8.54 -11.61
C LEU A 157 0.54 -8.50 -12.07
N SER A 158 0.89 -7.44 -12.80
CA SER A 158 2.28 -7.17 -13.19
C SER A 158 2.67 -5.72 -12.93
N GLY A 159 3.95 -5.43 -13.06
CA GLY A 159 4.45 -4.07 -13.09
C GLY A 159 4.14 -3.28 -11.83
N TRP A 160 3.69 -2.04 -12.03
CA TRP A 160 3.34 -1.15 -10.92
C TRP A 160 2.11 -1.63 -10.14
N GLN A 161 1.14 -2.28 -10.78
CA GLN A 161 -0.04 -2.81 -10.11
C GLN A 161 0.33 -3.95 -9.14
N ALA A 162 1.22 -4.85 -9.57
CA ALA A 162 1.78 -5.87 -8.70
C ALA A 162 2.54 -5.25 -7.52
N ARG A 163 3.31 -4.19 -7.76
CA ARG A 163 4.05 -3.48 -6.70
C ARG A 163 3.12 -2.89 -5.64
N ILE A 164 2.08 -2.18 -6.06
CA ILE A 164 1.07 -1.60 -5.16
C ILE A 164 0.47 -2.72 -4.30
N PHE A 165 -0.02 -3.80 -4.91
CA PHE A 165 -0.64 -4.91 -4.17
C PHE A 165 0.31 -5.53 -3.13
N GLN A 166 1.58 -5.70 -3.49
CA GLN A 166 2.60 -6.21 -2.57
C GLN A 166 2.88 -5.24 -1.41
N HIS A 167 2.95 -3.94 -1.69
CA HIS A 167 3.14 -2.90 -0.67
C HIS A 167 1.98 -2.88 0.34
N GLU A 168 0.74 -2.88 -0.15
CA GLU A 168 -0.43 -2.87 0.73
C GLU A 168 -0.55 -4.19 1.52
N THR A 169 -0.22 -5.33 0.90
CA THR A 169 -0.23 -6.64 1.60
C THR A 169 0.85 -6.70 2.70
N ASP A 170 1.99 -6.05 2.52
CA ASP A 170 3.05 -5.95 3.53
C ASP A 170 2.58 -5.21 4.77
N HIS A 171 1.86 -4.10 4.60
CA HIS A 171 1.30 -3.33 5.72
C HIS A 171 0.42 -4.21 6.62
N LEU A 172 -0.35 -5.13 6.04
CA LEU A 172 -1.20 -6.07 6.79
C LEU A 172 -0.42 -7.13 7.57
N SER A 173 0.88 -7.24 7.30
CA SER A 173 1.81 -8.14 7.99
C SER A 173 2.75 -7.39 8.93
N GLY A 174 2.52 -6.08 9.16
CA GLY A 174 3.38 -5.23 9.99
C GLY A 174 4.73 -4.89 9.34
N THR A 175 4.82 -5.06 8.02
CA THR A 175 6.01 -4.77 7.23
C THR A 175 5.81 -3.46 6.48
N VAL A 176 6.82 -2.60 6.51
CA VAL A 176 6.82 -1.33 5.76
C VAL A 176 7.97 -1.34 4.76
N TYR A 177 7.89 -0.50 3.71
CA TYR A 177 8.86 -0.54 2.61
C TYR A 177 10.33 -0.37 3.07
N VAL A 178 10.58 0.35 4.18
CA VAL A 178 11.93 0.52 4.74
C VAL A 178 12.55 -0.76 5.28
N ASP A 179 11.76 -1.80 5.53
CA ASP A 179 12.27 -3.10 5.94
C ASP A 179 12.81 -3.92 4.74
N LYS A 180 12.48 -3.49 3.52
CA LYS A 180 12.82 -4.16 2.26
C LYS A 180 13.62 -3.30 1.30
N LEU A 181 13.90 -2.05 1.65
CA LEU A 181 14.61 -1.14 0.76
C LEU A 181 16.09 -1.52 0.66
N GLU A 182 16.66 -1.18 -0.48
CA GLU A 182 18.10 -1.23 -0.69
C GLU A 182 18.77 -0.16 0.21
N PRO A 183 19.62 -0.52 1.19
CA PRO A 183 20.02 0.39 2.28
C PRO A 183 20.56 1.76 1.86
N ARG A 184 21.29 1.82 0.74
CA ARG A 184 21.89 3.08 0.23
C ARG A 184 20.98 3.87 -0.70
N SER A 185 19.77 3.37 -0.97
CA SER A 185 18.81 4.00 -1.86
C SER A 185 17.88 5.02 -1.17
N LEU A 186 17.79 5.01 0.17
CA LEU A 186 16.92 5.91 0.92
C LEU A 186 17.30 7.37 0.61
N ALA A 187 16.32 8.13 0.14
CA ALA A 187 16.47 9.53 -0.24
C ALA A 187 15.33 10.36 0.33
N THR A 188 15.62 11.61 0.64
CA THR A 188 14.55 12.61 0.85
C THR A 188 13.81 12.84 -0.46
N SER A 189 12.53 13.20 -0.39
CA SER A 189 11.73 13.51 -1.59
C SER A 189 12.40 14.60 -2.44
N ALA A 190 13.04 15.59 -1.81
CA ALA A 190 13.77 16.64 -2.52
C ALA A 190 14.96 16.09 -3.33
N ASN A 191 15.78 15.20 -2.74
CA ASN A 191 16.90 14.60 -3.46
C ASN A 191 16.44 13.62 -4.55
N TYR A 192 15.35 12.89 -4.31
CA TYR A 192 14.75 12.07 -5.35
C TYR A 192 14.37 12.92 -6.58
N THR A 193 13.57 13.97 -6.38
CA THR A 193 13.14 14.85 -7.49
C THR A 193 14.33 15.50 -8.21
N ASN A 194 15.32 15.96 -7.47
CA ASN A 194 16.44 16.71 -8.05
C ASN A 194 17.53 15.83 -8.68
N ARG A 195 17.59 14.53 -8.36
CA ARG A 195 18.73 13.67 -8.76
C ARG A 195 18.37 12.30 -9.29
N TRP A 196 17.29 11.68 -8.79
CA TRP A 196 17.05 10.24 -8.90
C TRP A 196 15.69 9.87 -9.53
N ALA A 197 14.96 10.85 -10.07
CA ALA A 197 13.63 10.66 -10.66
C ALA A 197 13.64 9.98 -12.04
N ASP A 198 14.73 9.28 -12.40
CA ASP A 198 14.83 8.51 -13.64
C ASP A 198 13.73 7.43 -13.69
N PRO A 199 13.22 7.08 -14.90
CA PRO A 199 12.21 6.03 -15.06
C PRO A 199 12.62 4.70 -14.40
N VAL A 200 13.90 4.33 -14.53
CA VAL A 200 14.56 3.20 -13.88
C VAL A 200 15.74 3.72 -13.04
N PRO A 201 15.92 3.31 -11.77
CA PRO A 201 16.92 3.89 -10.86
C PRO A 201 18.36 3.43 -11.12
N THR A 202 18.75 3.18 -12.37
CA THR A 202 20.08 2.68 -12.76
C THR A 202 21.20 3.65 -12.39
N LYS A 203 20.97 4.96 -12.59
CA LYS A 203 21.94 6.00 -12.21
C LYS A 203 22.12 6.04 -10.69
N ALA A 204 21.01 6.06 -9.96
CA ALA A 204 21.03 6.04 -8.49
C ALA A 204 21.73 4.79 -7.97
N ALA A 205 21.45 3.61 -8.52
CA ALA A 205 22.10 2.35 -8.13
C ALA A 205 23.62 2.41 -8.30
N ARG A 206 24.10 2.93 -9.43
CA ARG A 206 25.54 3.10 -9.70
C ARG A 206 26.20 4.12 -8.79
N GLU A 207 25.61 5.30 -8.61
CA GLU A 207 26.22 6.40 -7.88
C GLU A 207 26.12 6.23 -6.35
N LEU A 208 25.00 5.71 -5.87
CA LEU A 208 24.76 5.43 -4.46
C LEU A 208 25.20 4.01 -4.06
N GLY A 209 25.58 3.16 -5.01
CA GLY A 209 26.18 1.84 -4.77
C GLY A 209 25.24 0.86 -4.08
N PHE A 210 24.07 0.60 -4.66
CA PHE A 210 23.12 -0.42 -4.21
C PHE A 210 22.74 -1.40 -5.32
N HIS A 211 22.15 -2.54 -4.95
CA HIS A 211 21.75 -3.60 -5.88
C HIS A 211 20.42 -3.28 -6.57
N LEU A 212 20.31 -3.56 -7.87
CA LEU A 212 19.12 -3.32 -8.65
C LEU A 212 18.78 -4.54 -9.52
N ASP A 213 17.61 -5.14 -9.29
CA ASP A 213 17.03 -6.22 -10.11
C ASP A 213 16.28 -5.71 -11.35
#